data_AF-S3T9T5-F1
#
_entry.id   AF-S3T9T5-F1
#
_cell.length_a   1.000
_cell.length_b   1.000
_cell.length_c   1.000
_cell.angle_alpha   90.00
_cell.angle_beta   90.00
_cell.angle_gamma   90.00
#
_symmetry.space_group_name_H-M   'P 1'
#
loop_
_entity.id
_entity.type
_entity.pdbx_description
1 polymer ?
#
loop_
_entity_poly.entity_id
_entity_poly.type
_entity_poly.pdbx_seq_one_letter_code
_entity_poly.pdbx_strand_id
1 'polypeptide(L)'
;MAYTLAGGSILGGFFVYLSQSPFIFIQHYHIHNEGFSTLFAANAIGLIILGQVSIMLLKRWSAQQLLILGMCIFSGASLILLLSVSLSTLSLWQYVALLGLSIWSTGFIFGNVTALTMQQSPQHLTGAASSLMGLLQYAFTSLIGFIVSLFEINISLLPTSLFICGAIALGLCVYAALRQGQTFSTIEAE
;
A
#
# COMPACT_ATOMS: atom_id res chain seq x y z
N MET A 1 15.57 6.80 0.79
CA MET A 1 14.84 7.38 -0.37
C MET A 1 13.98 6.36 -1.11
N ALA A 2 14.50 5.19 -1.52
CA ALA A 2 13.68 4.17 -2.20
C ALA A 2 12.48 3.69 -1.35
N TYR A 3 12.68 3.43 -0.05
CA TYR A 3 11.58 3.10 0.88
C TYR A 3 10.53 4.22 0.98
N THR A 4 10.94 5.48 0.97
CA THR A 4 10.05 6.65 0.97
C THR A 4 9.16 6.69 -0.27
N LEU A 5 9.73 6.47 -1.46
CA LEU A 5 8.97 6.43 -2.71
C LEU A 5 8.04 5.22 -2.78
N ALA A 6 8.47 4.08 -2.23
CA ALA A 6 7.63 2.90 -2.11
C ALA A 6 6.43 3.14 -1.18
N GLY A 7 6.65 3.79 -0.03
CA GLY A 7 5.59 4.25 0.86
C GLY A 7 4.64 5.23 0.20
N GLY A 8 5.17 6.19 -0.57
CA GLY A 8 4.38 7.16 -1.34
C GLY A 8 3.50 6.51 -2.40
N SER A 9 3.98 5.43 -3.03
CA SER A 9 3.21 4.67 -4.01
C SER A 9 2.03 3.95 -3.35
N ILE A 10 2.27 3.28 -2.21
CA ILE A 10 1.20 2.61 -1.44
C ILE A 10 0.19 3.64 -0.89
N LEU A 11 0.67 4.78 -0.39
CA LEU A 11 -0.18 5.88 0.06
C LEU A 11 -1.06 6.42 -1.08
N GLY A 12 -0.49 6.57 -2.29
CA GLY A 12 -1.23 6.90 -3.50
C GLY A 12 -2.36 5.92 -3.80
N GLY A 13 -2.05 4.62 -3.80
CA GLY A 13 -3.06 3.57 -3.98
C GLY A 13 -4.16 3.62 -2.92
N PHE A 14 -3.80 3.88 -1.67
CA PHE A 14 -4.76 4.04 -0.57
C PHE A 14 -5.68 5.25 -0.78
N PHE A 15 -5.17 6.40 -1.23
CA PHE A 15 -5.99 7.57 -1.56
C PHE A 15 -6.91 7.33 -2.76
N VAL A 16 -6.46 6.57 -3.76
CA VAL A 16 -7.31 6.14 -4.88
C VAL A 16 -8.46 5.27 -4.37
N TYR A 17 -8.20 4.35 -3.44
CA TYR A 17 -9.25 3.60 -2.76
C TYR A 17 -10.27 4.50 -2.05
N LEU A 18 -9.80 5.47 -1.27
CA LEU A 18 -10.69 6.41 -0.56
C LEU A 18 -11.61 7.17 -1.52
N SER A 19 -11.07 7.58 -2.68
CA SER A 19 -11.80 8.39 -3.66
C SER A 19 -12.74 7.55 -4.53
N GLN A 20 -12.31 6.36 -4.96
CA GLN A 20 -13.04 5.54 -5.94
C GLN A 20 -14.00 4.52 -5.32
N SER A 21 -13.75 4.06 -4.10
CA SER A 21 -14.59 3.02 -3.48
C SER A 21 -16.07 3.39 -3.33
N PRO A 22 -16.48 4.63 -2.97
CA PRO A 22 -17.90 4.97 -2.89
C PRO A 22 -18.60 4.83 -4.25
N PHE A 23 -17.95 5.26 -5.34
CA PHE A 23 -18.49 5.15 -6.69
C PHE A 23 -18.72 3.69 -7.08
N ILE A 24 -17.77 2.81 -6.79
CA ILE A 24 -17.90 1.39 -7.12
C ILE A 24 -19.01 0.72 -6.29
N PHE A 25 -19.06 0.95 -4.98
CA PHE A 25 -20.06 0.29 -4.13
C PHE A 25 -21.47 0.85 -4.33
N ILE A 26 -21.62 2.17 -4.47
CA ILE A 26 -22.93 2.81 -4.55
C ILE A 26 -23.45 2.84 -5.99
N GLN A 27 -22.62 3.21 -6.98
CA GLN A 27 -23.09 3.34 -8.36
C GLN A 27 -23.07 2.02 -9.13
N HIS A 28 -22.06 1.18 -8.94
CA HIS A 28 -21.95 -0.08 -9.69
C HIS A 28 -22.66 -1.25 -8.98
N TYR A 29 -22.49 -1.39 -7.66
CA TYR A 29 -23.15 -2.46 -6.89
C TYR A 29 -24.49 -2.05 -6.27
N HIS A 30 -24.94 -0.81 -6.48
CA HIS A 30 -26.23 -0.29 -5.99
C HIS A 30 -26.45 -0.44 -4.47
N ILE A 31 -25.37 -0.41 -3.69
CA ILE A 31 -25.45 -0.46 -2.22
C ILE A 31 -25.92 0.90 -1.70
N HIS A 32 -26.83 0.90 -0.71
CA HIS A 32 -27.25 2.10 0.00
C HIS A 32 -26.07 2.74 0.78
N ASN A 33 -26.12 4.06 0.99
CA ASN A 33 -25.06 4.80 1.69
C ASN A 33 -24.72 4.22 3.06
N GLU A 34 -25.72 3.79 3.84
CA GLU A 34 -25.52 3.17 5.16
C GLU A 34 -24.76 1.83 5.09
N GLY A 35 -25.04 1.04 4.05
CA GLY A 35 -24.34 -0.21 3.79
C GLY A 35 -22.87 0.03 3.43
N PHE A 36 -22.60 1.04 2.60
CA PHE A 36 -21.22 1.46 2.29
C PHE A 36 -20.48 1.93 3.55
N SER A 37 -21.08 2.77 4.39
CA SER A 37 -20.46 3.22 5.64
C SER A 37 -20.09 2.06 6.56
N THR A 38 -20.96 1.04 6.65
CA THR A 38 -20.71 -0.16 7.44
C THR A 38 -19.55 -0.99 6.89
N LEU A 39 -19.50 -1.19 5.56
CA LEU A 39 -18.40 -1.90 4.90
C LEU A 39 -17.07 -1.14 5.03
N PHE A 40 -17.10 0.18 4.89
CA PHE A 40 -15.91 1.02 5.04
C PHE A 40 -15.38 0.98 6.48
N ALA A 41 -16.27 1.03 7.48
CA ALA A 41 -15.90 0.88 8.88
C ALA A 41 -15.30 -0.51 9.17
N ALA A 42 -15.90 -1.59 8.65
CA ALA A 42 -15.35 -2.94 8.77
C ALA A 42 -13.95 -3.04 8.14
N ASN A 43 -13.74 -2.37 7.00
CA ASN A 43 -12.44 -2.32 6.35
C ASN A 43 -11.39 -1.59 7.20
N ALA A 44 -11.77 -0.47 7.83
CA ALA A 44 -10.92 0.27 8.75
C ALA A 44 -10.52 -0.57 9.99
N ILE A 45 -11.47 -1.35 10.54
CA ILE A 45 -11.18 -2.27 11.64
C ILE A 45 -10.14 -3.32 11.22
N GLY A 46 -10.28 -3.92 10.03
CA GLY A 46 -9.30 -4.86 9.51
C GLY A 46 -7.90 -4.25 9.38
N LEU A 47 -7.81 -3.03 8.83
CA LEU A 47 -6.55 -2.28 8.74
C LEU A 47 -5.90 -2.09 10.12
N ILE A 48 -6.68 -1.71 11.14
CA ILE A 48 -6.19 -1.55 12.51
C ILE A 48 -5.69 -2.89 13.06
N ILE A 49 -6.46 -3.97 12.88
CA ILE A 49 -6.08 -5.31 13.34
C ILE A 49 -4.75 -5.73 12.73
N LEU A 50 -4.58 -5.60 11.41
CA LEU A 50 -3.32 -5.98 10.76
C LEU A 50 -2.15 -5.07 11.15
N GLY A 51 -2.40 -3.79 11.43
CA GLY A 51 -1.42 -2.90 12.04
C GLY A 51 -0.93 -3.40 13.40
N GLN A 52 -1.85 -3.84 14.27
CA GLN A 52 -1.49 -4.42 15.57
C GLN A 52 -0.77 -5.76 15.43
N VAL A 53 -1.21 -6.60 14.50
CA VAL A 53 -0.55 -7.86 14.17
C VAL A 53 0.89 -7.60 13.69
N SER A 54 1.12 -6.57 12.88
CA SER A 54 2.47 -6.14 12.46
C SER A 54 3.38 -5.87 13.67
N ILE A 55 2.90 -5.10 14.65
CA ILE A 55 3.65 -4.79 15.88
C ILE A 55 3.97 -6.06 16.68
N MET A 56 3.01 -6.99 16.77
CA MET A 56 3.22 -8.27 17.45
C MET A 56 4.25 -9.15 16.72
N LEU A 57 4.18 -9.22 15.39
CA LEU A 57 5.08 -10.03 14.57
C LEU A 57 6.51 -9.47 14.54
N LEU A 58 6.70 -8.16 14.75
CA LEU A 58 8.03 -7.55 14.90
C LEU A 58 8.85 -8.13 16.06
N LYS A 59 8.23 -8.84 17.01
CA LYS A 59 8.95 -9.59 18.06
C LYS A 59 9.71 -10.81 17.52
N ARG A 60 9.35 -11.31 16.34
CA ARG A 60 9.92 -12.52 15.73
C ARG A 60 10.47 -12.29 14.32
N TRP A 61 9.94 -11.32 13.58
CA TRP A 61 10.25 -11.05 12.17
C TRP A 61 10.86 -9.66 12.03
N SER A 62 11.70 -9.45 11.01
CA SER A 62 12.28 -8.13 10.75
C SER A 62 11.28 -7.20 10.07
N ALA A 63 11.45 -5.88 10.26
CA ALA A 63 10.62 -4.86 9.59
C ALA A 63 10.65 -5.00 8.06
N GLN A 64 11.79 -5.41 7.50
CA GLN A 64 11.95 -5.64 6.08
C GLN A 64 11.15 -6.86 5.59
N GLN A 65 11.14 -7.96 6.35
CA GLN A 65 10.34 -9.14 6.02
C GLN A 65 8.83 -8.83 6.04
N LEU A 66 8.37 -8.13 7.07
CA LEU A 66 6.97 -7.73 7.18
C LEU A 66 6.57 -6.73 6.10
N LEU A 67 7.47 -5.82 5.74
CA LEU A 67 7.24 -4.89 4.64
C LEU A 67 7.04 -5.63 3.31
N ILE A 68 7.96 -6.53 2.96
CA ILE A 68 7.88 -7.31 1.72
C ILE A 68 6.62 -8.18 1.72
N LEU A 69 6.30 -8.84 2.83
CA LEU A 69 5.08 -9.63 2.98
C LEU A 69 3.83 -8.77 2.73
N GLY A 70 3.74 -7.62 3.39
CA GLY A 70 2.62 -6.68 3.22
C GLY A 70 2.47 -6.23 1.78
N MET A 71 3.58 -5.88 1.12
CA MET A 71 3.55 -5.47 -0.29
C MET A 71 3.19 -6.60 -1.26
N CYS A 72 3.61 -7.83 -1.00
CA CYS A 72 3.20 -9.02 -1.77
C CYS A 72 1.70 -9.31 -1.61
N ILE A 73 1.16 -9.17 -0.40
CA ILE A 73 -0.27 -9.32 -0.16
C ILE A 73 -1.04 -8.20 -0.87
N PHE A 74 -0.56 -6.95 -0.77
CA PHE A 74 -1.17 -5.79 -1.43
C PHE A 74 -1.26 -5.98 -2.95
N SER A 75 -0.13 -6.27 -3.59
CA SER A 75 -0.07 -6.43 -5.04
C SER A 75 -0.78 -7.70 -5.51
N GLY A 76 -0.61 -8.82 -4.80
CA GLY A 76 -1.23 -10.10 -5.11
C GLY A 76 -2.75 -10.05 -5.01
N ALA A 77 -3.29 -9.49 -3.92
CA ALA A 77 -4.73 -9.32 -3.75
C ALA A 77 -5.31 -8.37 -4.81
N SER A 78 -4.60 -7.29 -5.14
CA SER A 78 -5.01 -6.35 -6.19
C SER A 78 -4.99 -6.99 -7.58
N LEU A 79 -4.00 -7.85 -7.87
CA LEU A 79 -3.90 -8.57 -9.13
C LEU A 79 -5.02 -9.61 -9.27
N ILE A 80 -5.28 -10.39 -8.21
CA ILE A 80 -6.39 -11.35 -8.19
C ILE A 80 -7.71 -10.60 -8.40
N LEU A 81 -7.91 -9.47 -7.69
CA LEU A 81 -9.09 -8.64 -7.87
C LEU A 81 -9.23 -8.14 -9.32
N LEU A 82 -8.14 -7.66 -9.92
CA LEU A 82 -8.13 -7.20 -11.31
C LEU A 82 -8.52 -8.32 -12.28
N LEU A 83 -7.88 -9.48 -12.17
CA LEU A 83 -8.15 -10.65 -13.03
C LEU A 83 -9.59 -11.13 -12.88
N SER A 84 -10.09 -11.21 -11.65
CA SER A 84 -11.45 -11.62 -11.38
C SER A 84 -12.45 -10.61 -12.01
N VAL A 85 -12.18 -9.30 -11.93
CA VAL A 85 -13.06 -8.28 -12.56
C VAL A 85 -13.08 -8.45 -14.07
N SER A 86 -11.92 -8.70 -14.70
CA SER A 86 -11.85 -8.98 -16.14
C SER A 86 -12.62 -10.23 -16.57
N LEU A 87 -12.72 -11.23 -15.68
CA LEU A 87 -13.47 -12.46 -15.92
C LEU A 87 -14.99 -12.31 -15.68
N SER A 88 -15.47 -11.14 -15.25
CA SER A 88 -16.90 -10.87 -14.96
C SER A 88 -17.56 -11.86 -13.99
N THR A 89 -16.77 -12.45 -13.08
CA THR A 89 -17.21 -13.53 -12.18
C THR A 89 -17.39 -13.10 -10.72
N LEU A 90 -17.21 -11.81 -10.38
CA LEU A 90 -17.27 -11.40 -8.97
C LEU A 90 -18.67 -11.17 -8.46
N SER A 91 -18.91 -11.78 -7.30
CA SER A 91 -19.88 -11.26 -6.34
C SER A 91 -19.32 -10.05 -5.57
N LEU A 92 -20.22 -9.19 -5.10
CA LEU A 92 -19.93 -8.06 -4.21
C LEU A 92 -19.03 -8.46 -3.03
N TRP A 93 -19.34 -9.58 -2.39
CA TRP A 93 -18.60 -10.05 -1.21
C TRP A 93 -17.16 -10.44 -1.52
N GLN A 94 -16.92 -11.06 -2.69
CA GLN A 94 -15.56 -11.34 -3.15
C GLN A 94 -14.80 -10.04 -3.41
N TYR A 95 -15.45 -9.04 -4.02
CA TYR A 95 -14.84 -7.74 -4.28
C TYR A 95 -14.41 -7.07 -2.97
N VAL A 96 -15.31 -7.01 -1.99
CA VAL A 96 -15.04 -6.48 -0.64
C VAL A 96 -13.90 -7.24 0.03
N ALA A 97 -13.89 -8.58 -0.02
CA ALA A 97 -12.88 -9.38 0.66
C ALA A 97 -11.48 -9.20 0.05
N LEU A 98 -11.37 -9.24 -1.27
CA LEU A 98 -10.10 -9.05 -1.98
C LEU A 98 -9.57 -7.62 -1.86
N LEU A 99 -10.46 -6.64 -2.02
CA LEU A 99 -10.12 -5.25 -1.82
C LEU A 99 -9.73 -5.01 -0.36
N GLY A 100 -10.50 -5.55 0.58
CA GLY A 100 -10.21 -5.48 2.01
C GLY A 100 -8.83 -6.06 2.31
N LEU A 101 -8.51 -7.25 1.81
CA LEU A 101 -7.20 -7.88 1.98
C LEU A 101 -6.06 -6.98 1.47
N SER A 102 -6.23 -6.33 0.32
CA SER A 102 -5.25 -5.37 -0.19
C SER A 102 -5.09 -4.19 0.77
N ILE A 103 -6.18 -3.54 1.20
CA ILE A 103 -6.12 -2.38 2.09
C ILE A 103 -5.63 -2.75 3.49
N TRP A 104 -6.02 -3.89 4.03
CA TRP A 104 -5.58 -4.41 5.32
C TRP A 104 -4.07 -4.61 5.38
N SER A 105 -3.47 -5.07 4.28
CA SER A 105 -2.02 -5.26 4.20
C SER A 105 -1.24 -3.95 4.35
N THR A 106 -1.85 -2.78 4.09
CA THR A 106 -1.21 -1.47 4.33
C THR A 106 -0.87 -1.24 5.80
N GLY A 107 -1.56 -1.92 6.73
CA GLY A 107 -1.21 -1.95 8.15
C GLY A 107 0.17 -2.56 8.43
N PHE A 108 0.62 -3.53 7.62
CA PHE A 108 2.00 -4.02 7.66
C PHE A 108 2.97 -3.04 7.01
N ILE A 109 2.54 -2.24 6.05
CA ILE A 109 3.42 -1.41 5.23
C ILE A 109 3.79 -0.11 5.94
N PHE A 110 2.81 0.71 6.33
CA PHE A 110 3.07 2.11 6.74
C PHE A 110 4.03 2.22 7.93
N GLY A 111 3.85 1.39 8.95
CA GLY A 111 4.74 1.36 10.11
C GLY A 111 6.17 0.93 9.76
N ASN A 112 6.30 -0.14 8.97
CA ASN A 112 7.61 -0.72 8.63
C ASN A 112 8.38 0.16 7.63
N VAL A 113 7.73 0.78 6.64
CA VAL A 113 8.38 1.75 5.73
C VAL A 113 8.96 2.92 6.52
N THR A 114 8.19 3.46 7.46
CA THR A 114 8.60 4.60 8.28
C THR A 114 9.78 4.23 9.16
N ALA A 115 9.71 3.08 9.84
CA ALA A 115 10.81 2.57 10.64
C ALA A 115 12.11 2.39 9.83
N LEU A 116 12.05 1.72 8.67
CA LEU A 116 13.22 1.47 7.82
C LEU A 116 13.80 2.76 7.25
N THR A 117 12.95 3.74 6.89
CA THR A 117 13.40 5.04 6.39
C THR A 117 14.12 5.83 7.48
N MET A 118 13.58 5.81 8.70
CA MET A 118 14.20 6.51 9.85
C MET A 118 15.48 5.83 10.32
N GLN A 119 15.57 4.50 10.28
CA GLN A 119 16.81 3.76 10.59
C GLN A 119 17.97 4.12 9.65
N GLN A 120 17.68 4.49 8.41
CA GLN A 120 18.70 4.92 7.43
C GLN A 120 19.08 6.39 7.55
N SER A 121 18.37 7.16 8.39
CA SER A 121 18.58 8.59 8.50
C SER A 121 19.58 8.89 9.61
N PRO A 122 20.53 9.83 9.41
CA PRO A 122 21.46 10.23 10.47
C PRO A 122 20.69 10.76 11.70
N GLN A 123 21.07 10.34 12.91
CA GLN A 123 20.40 10.72 14.16
C GLN A 123 20.29 12.24 14.38
N HIS A 124 21.25 13.02 13.89
CA HIS A 124 21.25 14.48 14.00
C HIS A 124 20.32 15.17 12.99
N LEU A 125 19.79 14.44 11.99
CA LEU A 125 18.92 14.96 10.92
C LEU A 125 17.54 14.28 10.89
N THR A 126 17.16 13.53 11.93
CA THR A 126 15.90 12.77 11.96
C THR A 126 14.67 13.65 11.71
N GLY A 127 14.65 14.89 12.25
CA GLY A 127 13.58 15.85 11.97
C GLY A 127 13.48 16.22 10.49
N ALA A 128 14.59 16.63 9.87
CA ALA A 128 14.64 16.96 8.45
C ALA A 128 14.30 15.76 7.55
N ALA A 129 14.77 14.55 7.93
CA ALA A 129 14.47 13.32 7.22
C ALA A 129 12.97 12.98 7.25
N SER A 130 12.30 13.15 8.40
CA SER A 130 10.86 12.90 8.52
C SER A 130 10.03 13.89 7.68
N SER A 131 10.40 15.17 7.67
CA SER A 131 9.76 16.20 6.85
C SER A 131 9.91 15.91 5.35
N LEU A 132 11.13 15.56 4.92
CA LEU A 132 11.40 15.19 3.53
C LEU A 132 10.67 13.90 3.14
N MET A 133 10.63 12.92 4.05
CA MET A 133 9.88 11.68 3.86
C MET A 133 8.39 11.97 3.63
N GLY A 134 7.78 12.81 4.46
CA GLY A 134 6.39 13.23 4.30
C GLY A 134 6.16 13.97 2.98
N LEU A 135 6.99 14.97 2.69
CA LEU A 135 6.88 15.76 1.46
C LEU A 135 6.93 14.89 0.21
N LEU A 136 7.89 13.97 0.11
CA LEU A 136 8.02 13.08 -1.04
C LEU A 136 6.85 12.11 -1.16
N GLN A 137 6.38 11.53 -0.05
CA GLN A 137 5.24 10.62 -0.07
C GLN A 137 3.96 11.32 -0.55
N TYR A 138 3.66 12.50 -0.02
CA TYR A 138 2.47 13.26 -0.40
C TYR A 138 2.58 13.84 -1.81
N ALA A 139 3.75 14.32 -2.23
CA ALA A 139 3.98 14.77 -3.61
C ALA A 139 3.73 13.63 -4.61
N PHE A 140 4.25 12.43 -4.32
CA PHE A 140 4.05 11.26 -5.17
C PHE A 140 2.59 10.78 -5.17
N THR A 141 1.94 10.77 -3.99
CA THR A 141 0.51 10.47 -3.83
C THR A 141 -0.34 11.43 -4.64
N SER A 142 -0.04 12.73 -4.60
CA SER A 142 -0.74 13.76 -5.37
C SER A 142 -0.60 13.55 -6.88
N LEU A 143 0.59 13.15 -7.35
CA LEU A 143 0.81 12.84 -8.75
C LEU A 143 0.00 11.61 -9.19
N ILE A 144 -0.03 10.56 -8.36
CA ILE A 144 -0.86 9.37 -8.61
C ILE A 144 -2.35 9.76 -8.66
N GLY A 145 -2.82 10.56 -7.71
CA GLY A 145 -4.20 11.04 -7.68
C GLY A 145 -4.56 11.85 -8.93
N PHE A 146 -3.66 12.74 -9.38
CA PHE A 146 -3.85 13.50 -10.61
C PHE A 146 -3.93 12.58 -11.84
N ILE A 147 -3.00 11.63 -11.98
CA ILE A 147 -2.99 10.68 -13.08
C ILE A 147 -4.29 9.87 -13.11
N VAL A 148 -4.72 9.32 -11.96
CA VAL A 148 -5.95 8.52 -11.87
C VAL A 148 -7.19 9.37 -12.17
N SER A 149 -7.18 10.66 -11.83
CA SER A 149 -8.29 11.58 -12.14
C SER A 149 -8.47 11.84 -13.64
N LEU A 150 -7.47 11.55 -14.48
CA LEU A 150 -7.58 11.67 -15.94
C LEU A 150 -8.32 10.47 -16.58
N PHE A 151 -8.53 9.39 -15.83
CA PHE A 151 -9.21 8.19 -16.30
C PHE A 151 -10.68 8.20 -15.88
N GLU A 152 -11.54 7.64 -16.74
CA GLU A 152 -12.94 7.44 -16.42
C GLU A 152 -13.12 6.41 -15.31
N ILE A 153 -14.05 6.70 -14.41
CA ILE A 153 -14.37 5.84 -13.27
C ILE A 153 -14.97 4.53 -13.78
N ASN A 154 -14.26 3.44 -13.53
CA ASN A 154 -14.64 2.09 -13.94
C ASN A 154 -14.36 1.09 -12.80
N ILE A 155 -15.08 -0.03 -12.77
CA ILE A 155 -14.88 -1.08 -11.75
C ILE A 155 -13.43 -1.64 -11.74
N SER A 156 -12.78 -1.66 -12.91
CA SER A 156 -11.40 -2.12 -13.07
C SER A 156 -10.34 -1.07 -12.73
N LEU A 157 -10.70 0.22 -12.66
CA LEU A 157 -9.74 1.30 -12.45
C LEU A 157 -9.07 1.15 -11.07
N LEU A 158 -9.88 0.96 -10.03
CA LEU A 158 -9.40 0.81 -8.66
C LEU A 158 -8.39 -0.35 -8.48
N PRO A 159 -8.71 -1.61 -8.86
CA PRO A 159 -7.75 -2.71 -8.73
C PRO A 159 -6.51 -2.53 -9.60
N THR A 160 -6.63 -1.90 -10.78
CA THR A 160 -5.47 -1.60 -11.64
C THR A 160 -4.54 -0.61 -10.96
N SER A 161 -5.06 0.49 -10.41
CA SER A 161 -4.27 1.49 -9.71
C SER A 161 -3.57 0.90 -8.48
N LEU A 162 -4.27 0.08 -7.69
CA LEU A 162 -3.69 -0.62 -6.54
C LEU A 162 -2.58 -1.58 -6.98
N PHE A 163 -2.80 -2.38 -8.03
CA PHE A 163 -1.79 -3.30 -8.55
C PHE A 163 -0.53 -2.55 -9.02
N ILE A 164 -0.68 -1.48 -9.81
CA ILE A 164 0.45 -0.69 -10.31
C ILE A 164 1.21 -0.06 -9.14
N CYS A 165 0.52 0.56 -8.18
CA CYS A 165 1.14 1.14 -7.00
C CYS A 165 1.90 0.09 -6.16
N GLY A 166 1.30 -1.09 -5.99
CA GLY A 166 1.91 -2.22 -5.29
C GLY A 166 3.14 -2.78 -6.01
N ALA A 167 3.07 -2.92 -7.33
CA ALA A 167 4.18 -3.40 -8.15
C ALA A 167 5.37 -2.43 -8.15
N ILE A 168 5.11 -1.12 -8.26
CA ILE A 168 6.14 -0.08 -8.14
C ILE A 168 6.76 -0.11 -6.75
N ALA A 169 5.95 -0.19 -5.70
CA ALA A 169 6.43 -0.25 -4.32
C ALA A 169 7.30 -1.49 -4.05
N LEU A 170 6.89 -2.67 -4.56
CA LEU A 170 7.68 -3.91 -4.49
C LEU A 170 9.01 -3.77 -5.23
N GLY A 171 8.99 -3.26 -6.47
CA GLY A 171 10.19 -3.06 -7.26
C GLY A 171 11.20 -2.14 -6.57
N LEU A 172 10.71 -1.03 -6.00
CA LEU A 172 11.52 -0.09 -5.22
C LEU A 172 12.07 -0.71 -3.94
N CYS A 173 11.30 -1.55 -3.25
CA CYS A 173 11.76 -2.23 -2.03
C CYS A 173 12.79 -3.32 -2.32
N VAL A 174 12.61 -4.09 -3.40
CA VAL A 174 13.61 -5.08 -3.84
C VAL A 174 14.89 -4.37 -4.26
N TYR A 175 14.79 -3.28 -5.01
CA TYR A 175 15.94 -2.46 -5.39
C TYR A 175 16.71 -1.92 -4.17
N ALA A 176 15.98 -1.43 -3.16
CA ALA A 176 16.57 -0.96 -1.92
C ALA A 176 17.28 -2.09 -1.14
N ALA A 177 16.66 -3.27 -1.08
CA ALA A 177 17.21 -4.45 -0.42
C ALA A 177 18.48 -4.97 -1.11
N LEU A 178 18.50 -5.01 -2.44
CA LEU A 178 19.66 -5.44 -3.23
C LEU A 178 20.85 -4.50 -3.07
N ARG A 179 20.61 -3.19 -3.02
CA ARG A 179 21.68 -2.21 -2.79
C ARG A 179 22.29 -2.31 -1.39
N GLN A 180 21.49 -2.63 -0.37
CA GLN A 180 22.01 -2.85 0.99
C GLN A 180 22.93 -4.07 1.09
N GLY A 181 22.61 -5.15 0.35
CA GLY A 181 23.48 -6.34 0.31
C GLY A 181 24.87 -6.08 -0.28
N GLN A 182 24.99 -5.14 -1.23
CA GLN A 182 26.28 -4.79 -1.84
C GLN A 182 27.14 -3.87 -0.99
N THR A 183 26.54 -3.04 -0.11
CA THR A 183 27.31 -2.15 0.77
C THR A 183 27.99 -2.91 1.92
N PHE A 184 27.42 -4.03 2.36
CA PHE A 184 28.06 -4.89 3.38
C PHE A 184 29.25 -5.68 2.81
N SER A 185 29.16 -6.19 1.58
CA SER A 185 30.27 -6.94 0.96
C SER A 185 31.52 -6.10 0.69
N THR A 186 31.39 -4.78 0.54
CA THR A 186 32.54 -3.88 0.36
C THR A 186 33.25 -3.55 1.67
N ILE A 187 32.57 -3.62 2.82
CA ILE A 187 33.17 -3.33 4.13
C ILE A 187 33.92 -4.55 4.70
N GLU A 188 33.52 -5.77 4.33
CA GLU A 188 34.26 -7.00 4.68
C GLU A 188 35.48 -7.25 3.78
N ALA A 189 35.63 -6.49 2.69
CA ALA A 189 36.72 -6.62 1.72
C ALA A 189 37.83 -5.56 1.90
N GLU A 190 37.67 -4.62 2.83
CA GLU A 190 38.68 -3.63 3.26
C GLU A 190 39.23 -3.97 4.65
#